data_AF-A0A1Q6SUP0-F1
#
_entry.id   AF-A0A1Q6SUP0-F1
#
_cell.length_a   1.000
_cell.length_b   1.000
_cell.length_c   1.000
_cell.angle_alpha   90.00
_cell.angle_beta   90.00
_cell.angle_gamma   90.00
#
_symmetry.space_group_name_H-M   'P 1'
#
loop_
_entity.id
_entity.type
_entity.pdbx_description
1 polymer ?
#
loop_
_entity_poly.entity_id
_entity_poly.type
_entity_poly.pdbx_seq_one_letter_code
_entity_poly.pdbx_strand_id
1 'polypeptide(L)'
;MNQTKTTFSPALLKATGKIEYGLTNDYMFRVLFQKNKKALTGLLSSLLHLRPEEITSIIIDNPVKIGSTFSAKEFRLDIKLIINNHQQRLP
;
A
#
# COMPACT_ATOMS: atom_id res chain seq x y z
N MET A 1 -16.65 2.54 -16.10
CA MET A 1 -15.37 2.30 -15.41
C MET A 1 -14.29 2.17 -16.47
N ASN A 2 -13.44 3.17 -16.64
CA ASN A 2 -12.32 3.08 -17.58
C ASN A 2 -11.20 2.30 -16.89
N GLN A 3 -11.08 1.02 -17.22
CA GLN A 3 -9.96 0.21 -16.76
C GLN A 3 -8.69 0.70 -17.47
N THR A 4 -7.90 1.54 -16.81
CA THR A 4 -6.55 1.86 -17.28
C THR A 4 -5.74 0.58 -17.20
N LYS A 5 -5.39 0.01 -18.35
CA LYS A 5 -4.61 -1.22 -18.44
C LYS A 5 -3.24 -0.98 -17.81
N THR A 6 -2.99 -1.57 -16.64
CA THR A 6 -1.69 -1.48 -15.97
C THR A 6 -0.66 -2.24 -16.82
N THR A 7 0.20 -1.51 -17.52
CA THR A 7 1.28 -2.11 -18.31
C THR A 7 2.52 -2.24 -17.43
N PHE A 8 2.90 -3.47 -17.11
CA PHE A 8 4.17 -3.75 -16.44
C PHE A 8 5.35 -3.43 -17.37
N SER A 9 6.49 -3.05 -16.79
CA SER A 9 7.70 -2.84 -17.58
C SER A 9 8.12 -4.15 -18.25
N PRO A 10 8.77 -4.11 -19.43
CA PRO A 10 9.29 -5.31 -20.09
C PRO A 10 10.22 -6.13 -19.21
N ALA A 11 10.93 -5.48 -18.28
CA ALA A 11 11.79 -6.13 -17.29
C ALA A 11 10.97 -6.95 -16.28
N LEU A 12 9.87 -6.41 -15.75
CA LEU A 12 9.00 -7.13 -14.82
C LEU A 12 8.29 -8.31 -15.49
N LEU A 13 7.86 -8.17 -16.75
CA LEU A 13 7.21 -9.25 -17.50
C LEU A 13 8.14 -10.46 -17.73
N LYS A 14 9.45 -10.22 -17.75
CA LYS A 14 10.48 -11.25 -17.92
C LYS A 14 11.15 -11.66 -16.62
N ALA A 15 10.72 -11.09 -15.49
CA ALA A 15 11.32 -11.36 -14.19
C ALA A 15 11.04 -12.82 -13.78
N THR A 16 12.10 -13.57 -13.52
CA THR A 16 12.05 -14.95 -13.03
C THR A 16 13.01 -15.10 -11.84
N GLY A 17 12.91 -16.23 -11.13
CA GLY A 17 13.74 -16.52 -9.96
C GLY A 17 12.99 -16.35 -8.63
N LYS A 18 13.71 -16.61 -7.54
CA LYS A 18 13.14 -16.56 -6.19
C LYS A 18 12.93 -15.11 -5.75
N ILE A 19 11.72 -14.80 -5.30
CA ILE A 19 11.42 -13.52 -4.66
C ILE A 19 12.05 -13.54 -3.27
N GLU A 20 13.09 -12.72 -3.06
CA GLU A 20 13.78 -12.62 -1.77
C GLU A 20 12.84 -12.16 -0.65
N TYR A 21 11.86 -11.31 -0.97
CA TYR A 21 10.91 -10.74 -0.04
C TYR A 21 9.47 -10.97 -0.50
N GLY A 22 8.93 -12.17 -0.24
CA GLY A 22 7.58 -12.56 -0.67
C GLY A 22 6.42 -11.88 0.07
N LEU A 23 6.69 -10.98 1.02
CA LEU A 23 5.69 -10.32 1.89
C LEU A 23 4.82 -11.27 2.71
N THR A 24 5.28 -12.50 2.90
CA THR A 24 4.55 -13.55 3.65
C THR A 24 4.71 -13.44 5.16
N ASN A 25 5.65 -12.62 5.63
CA ASN A 25 5.82 -12.28 7.03
C ASN A 25 5.31 -10.85 7.27
N ASP A 26 4.46 -10.68 8.28
CA ASP A 26 3.86 -9.42 8.73
C ASP A 26 4.87 -8.28 8.89
N TYR A 27 6.08 -8.58 9.37
CA TYR A 27 7.15 -7.59 9.52
C TYR A 27 7.57 -7.02 8.16
N MET A 28 7.82 -7.88 7.18
CA MET A 28 8.18 -7.44 5.82
C MET A 28 7.03 -6.69 5.15
N PHE A 29 5.79 -7.14 5.37
CA PHE A 29 4.60 -6.45 4.91
C PHE A 29 4.54 -5.01 5.43
N ARG A 30 4.66 -4.80 6.74
CA ARG A 30 4.62 -3.46 7.36
C ARG A 30 5.80 -2.59 6.94
N VAL A 31 7.01 -3.13 6.91
CA VAL A 31 8.21 -2.37 6.48
C VAL A 31 8.07 -1.89 5.04
N LEU A 32 7.55 -2.73 4.14
CA LEU A 32 7.31 -2.34 2.75
C LEU A 32 6.34 -1.15 2.70
N PHE A 33 5.16 -1.28 3.31
CA PHE A 33 4.12 -0.24 3.21
C PHE A 33 4.47 1.04 3.94
N GLN A 34 5.25 0.96 5.01
CA GLN A 34 5.79 2.14 5.70
C GLN A 34 6.81 2.90 4.85
N LYS A 35 7.63 2.19 4.05
CA LYS A 35 8.65 2.82 3.18
C LYS A 35 8.10 3.23 1.81
N ASN A 36 7.11 2.51 1.31
CA ASN A 36 6.59 2.68 -0.04
C ASN A 36 5.14 3.13 -0.02
N LYS A 37 4.95 4.46 0.07
CA LYS A 37 3.62 5.07 0.05
C LYS A 37 2.84 4.73 -1.22
N LYS A 38 3.49 4.60 -2.38
CA LYS A 38 2.82 4.25 -3.65
C LYS A 38 2.22 2.85 -3.60
N ALA A 39 2.96 1.88 -3.06
CA ALA A 39 2.45 0.53 -2.85
C ALA A 39 1.28 0.54 -1.85
N LEU A 40 1.39 1.31 -0.77
CA LEU A 40 0.33 1.41 0.24
C LEU A 40 -0.93 2.07 -0.33
N THR A 41 -0.81 3.16 -1.09
CA THR A 41 -1.94 3.77 -1.80
C THR A 41 -2.61 2.76 -2.73
N GLY A 42 -1.84 2.00 -3.53
CA GLY A 42 -2.41 0.99 -4.43
C GLY A 42 -3.17 -0.12 -3.69
N LEU A 43 -2.64 -0.59 -2.55
CA LEU A 43 -3.32 -1.56 -1.70
C LEU A 43 -4.62 -0.98 -1.12
N LEU A 44 -4.56 0.20 -0.51
CA LEU A 44 -5.72 0.86 0.10
C LEU A 44 -6.81 1.18 -0.93
N SER A 45 -6.43 1.67 -2.10
CA SER A 45 -7.33 1.88 -3.23
C SER A 45 -8.05 0.60 -3.64
N SER A 46 -7.33 -0.53 -3.67
CA SER A 46 -7.91 -1.82 -4.03
C SER A 46 -8.88 -2.34 -2.96
N LEU A 47 -8.52 -2.20 -1.69
CA LEU A 47 -9.32 -2.69 -0.55
C LEU A 47 -10.57 -1.85 -0.29
N LEU A 48 -10.47 -0.53 -0.46
CA LEU A 48 -11.56 0.41 -0.15
C LEU A 48 -12.36 0.83 -1.38
N HIS A 49 -12.03 0.29 -2.56
CA HIS A 49 -12.62 0.66 -3.85
C HIS A 49 -12.52 2.18 -4.15
N LEU A 50 -11.44 2.80 -3.71
CA LEU A 50 -11.13 4.21 -3.95
C LEU A 50 -10.17 4.35 -5.12
N ARG A 51 -10.32 5.39 -5.91
CA ARG A 51 -9.30 5.77 -6.88
C ARG A 51 -8.07 6.30 -6.13
N PRO A 52 -6.84 6.02 -6.57
CA PRO A 52 -5.62 6.50 -5.91
C PRO A 52 -5.60 8.02 -5.69
N GLU A 53 -6.22 8.78 -6.58
CA GLU A 53 -6.28 10.25 -6.52
C GLU A 53 -7.24 10.77 -5.44
N GLU A 54 -8.15 9.94 -4.95
CA GLU A 54 -9.08 10.29 -3.86
C GLU A 54 -8.40 10.23 -2.50
N ILE A 55 -7.28 9.50 -2.39
CA ILE A 55 -6.48 9.38 -1.18
C ILE A 55 -5.48 10.55 -1.13
N THR A 56 -5.74 11.54 -0.28
CA THR A 56 -4.92 12.75 -0.18
C THR A 56 -3.85 12.68 0.90
N SER A 57 -4.04 11.85 1.92
CA SER A 57 -3.02 11.59 2.92
C SER A 57 -3.18 10.23 3.58
N ILE A 58 -2.05 9.61 3.91
CA ILE A 58 -1.97 8.34 4.63
C ILE A 58 -0.99 8.54 5.80
N ILE A 59 -1.47 8.25 7.01
CA ILE A 59 -0.67 8.27 8.25
C ILE A 59 -0.71 6.86 8.84
N ILE A 60 0.45 6.33 9.21
CA ILE A 60 0.59 5.05 9.91
C ILE A 60 0.81 5.36 11.38
N ASP A 61 -0.16 5.01 12.23
CA ASP A 61 -0.17 5.38 13.65
C ASP A 61 0.69 4.42 14.50
N ASN A 62 0.98 3.23 13.99
CA ASN A 62 1.80 2.23 14.67
C ASN A 62 3.03 1.81 13.83
N PRO A 63 4.00 2.72 13.58
CA PRO A 63 5.15 2.41 12.75
C PRO A 63 6.03 1.32 13.38
N VAL A 64 6.59 0.47 12.53
CA VAL A 64 7.53 -0.57 12.93
C VAL A 64 8.93 0.01 13.02
N LYS A 65 9.63 -0.30 14.12
CA LYS A 65 11.07 -0.05 14.23
C LYS A 65 11.84 -1.14 13.48
N ILE A 66 12.64 -0.72 12.51
CA ILE A 66 13.43 -1.65 11.69
C ILE A 66 14.60 -2.16 12.54
N GLY A 67 14.79 -3.48 12.57
CA GLY A 67 15.90 -4.12 13.28
C GLY A 67 15.63 -4.45 14.74
N SER A 68 14.43 -4.17 15.27
CA SER A 68 14.02 -4.73 16.56
C SER A 68 13.42 -6.13 16.37
N THR A 69 13.75 -7.05 17.28
CA THR A 69 13.14 -8.38 17.33
C THR A 69 11.69 -8.23 17.79
N PHE A 70 10.77 -8.82 17.03
CA PHE A 70 9.33 -8.75 17.31
C PHE A 70 8.86 -10.10 17.86
N SER A 71 8.32 -10.11 19.08
CA SER A 71 7.87 -11.32 19.78
C SER A 71 6.36 -11.57 19.71
N ALA A 72 5.58 -10.63 19.17
CA ALA A 72 4.12 -10.75 19.15
C ALA A 72 3.66 -11.66 18.00
N LYS A 73 2.61 -12.46 18.28
CA LYS A 73 2.08 -13.49 17.39
C LYS A 73 1.10 -12.96 16.34
N GLU A 74 0.65 -11.72 16.49
CA GLU A 74 -0.31 -11.06 15.60
C GLU A 74 0.00 -9.56 15.55
N PHE A 75 0.14 -8.99 14.35
CA PHE A 75 0.46 -7.58 14.16
C PHE A 75 -0.62 -6.87 13.35
N ARG A 76 -1.07 -5.71 13.84
CA ARG A 76 -2.01 -4.82 13.15
C ARG A 76 -1.27 -3.66 12.50
N LEU A 77 -1.76 -3.16 11.37
CA LEU A 77 -1.27 -1.95 10.72
C LEU A 77 -2.36 -0.89 10.83
N ASP A 78 -2.15 0.09 11.70
CA ASP A 78 -3.14 1.12 12.00
C ASP A 78 -2.91 2.29 11.05
N ILE A 79 -3.92 2.57 10.23
CA ILE A 79 -3.85 3.56 9.17
C ILE A 79 -4.95 4.59 9.34
N LYS A 80 -4.54 5.86 9.43
CA LYS A 80 -5.43 7.00 9.28
C LYS A 80 -5.36 7.51 7.85
N LEU A 81 -6.52 7.50 7.20
CA LEU A 81 -6.70 7.91 5.81
C LEU A 81 -7.43 9.25 5.74
N ILE A 82 -6.90 10.18 4.94
CA ILE A 82 -7.62 11.39 4.54
C ILE A 82 -8.03 11.20 3.08
N ILE A 83 -9.33 11.32 2.83
CA ILE A 83 -9.94 11.15 1.51
C ILE A 83 -10.58 12.47 1.12
N ASN A 84 -10.30 12.98 -0.09
CA ASN A 84 -11.03 14.13 -0.62
C ASN A 84 -12.12 13.66 -1.55
N ASN A 85 -13.37 13.94 -1.18
CA ASN A 85 -14.52 13.75 -2.06
C ASN A 85 -14.93 15.09 -2.68
N HIS A 86 -14.14 15.58 -3.64
CA HIS A 86 -14.57 16.75 -4.43
C HIS A 86 -15.62 16.30 -5.47
N GLN A 87 -16.85 16.05 -5.02
CA GLN A 87 -18.00 16.30 -5.88
C GLN A 87 -18.29 17.81 -5.84
N GLN A 88 -17.56 18.60 -6.62
CA GLN A 88 -18.03 19.94 -6.95
C GLN A 88 -19.28 19.79 -7.82
N ARG A 89 -20.45 19.78 -7.18
CA ARG A 89 -21.70 20.09 -7.84
C ARG A 89 -21.85 21.61 -7.81
N LEU A 90 -21.52 22.24 -8.94
CA LEU A 90 -21.82 23.64 -9.24
C LEU A 90 -23.33 23.92 -9.05
N PRO A 91 -23.71 25.10 -8.55
CA PRO A 91 -24.56 26.02 -9.29
C PRO A 91 -23.75 26.81 -10.33
#